data_AF-A0A6N7IPE9-F1
#
_entry.id   AF-A0A6N7IPE9-F1
#
_cell.length_a   1.000
_cell.length_b   1.000
_cell.length_c   1.000
_cell.angle_alpha   90.00
_cell.angle_beta   90.00
_cell.angle_gamma   90.00
#
_symmetry.space_group_name_H-M   'P 1'
#
loop_
_entity.id
_entity.type
_entity.pdbx_description
1 polymer ?
#
loop_
_entity_poly.entity_id
_entity_poly.type
_entity_poly.pdbx_seq_one_letter_code
_entity_poly.pdbx_strand_id
1 'polypeptide(L)'
;MKTHHFAGRLTALVATVCLFLGLLMPLGVPGRVEAAVSPLADKAVQFLHRDYLKNGLINSEVGVGSYAFYVLSQAGVDAGAWVRQGVSFREAVLKAVRDDLDKAGEVRAKQLAQDLVAMQALGEKDLAGRLLQVLKNRQTDKGFEDIGPLSIYSNMPSFDLLSRAGLMDQINTGLARNYILEKQYVKAQNAQYGSWGSLDGNAYYADFMATAQAVRVLHCLDPEKKDPQVQEAIKNGLAWIQKQQKADGSFVAGMDDPVIDTAEVIVTLKTLGMDPAAWKSGTGKSAVDYLMSKALNADGSFGTSGNAMDATWVLWACLALEGKAKNQATQPQPGPQEESGRQTQPGMVVSFTDLKGHWAEGAINRLVQMQVASGYPDGTFKPEEQVTRYEIASMMVRLLKPAAVSRQDLLMLDREFKDSRYIPQWAHEAVAVALREGLISGYPQPDGTLIFKGEEPVSRAELAAVMARIIEKKCGEVAPKELDFADADQIPAWAKEAVGVAYAKGVAGGYPDRTFRAEKKVTRAEAAAMLLRLTDVL
;
A
#
# COMPACT_ATOMS: atom_id res chain seq x y z
N MET A 1 64.93 -12.69 75.72
CA MET A 1 65.00 -13.96 74.97
C MET A 1 63.65 -14.65 75.12
N LYS A 2 63.00 -14.95 73.99
CA LYS A 2 61.67 -15.56 73.91
C LYS A 2 61.77 -17.08 73.86
N THR A 3 61.06 -17.75 74.76
CA THR A 3 60.55 -19.13 74.77
C THR A 3 59.55 -19.16 75.96
N HIS A 4 58.36 -19.77 76.02
CA HIS A 4 57.76 -20.99 75.48
C HIS A 4 56.21 -20.93 75.58
N HIS A 5 55.55 -21.79 74.79
CA HIS A 5 54.30 -22.55 75.03
C HIS A 5 52.87 -21.93 75.09
N PHE A 6 52.10 -22.30 74.06
CA PHE A 6 50.77 -22.96 74.04
C PHE A 6 49.75 -22.70 75.17
N ALA A 7 48.59 -22.12 74.82
CA ALA A 7 47.25 -22.75 74.95
C ALA A 7 46.13 -21.79 74.50
N GLY A 8 45.14 -22.32 73.77
CA GLY A 8 43.74 -21.87 73.75
C GLY A 8 43.42 -20.53 73.06
N ARG A 9 42.90 -20.57 71.82
CA ARG A 9 42.12 -19.46 71.27
C ARG A 9 40.67 -19.88 71.03
N LEU A 10 39.84 -19.45 71.97
CA LEU A 10 38.40 -19.24 71.83
C LEU A 10 38.17 -17.91 71.07
N THR A 11 36.99 -17.79 70.48
CA THR A 11 36.28 -16.56 70.04
C THR A 11 36.66 -15.84 68.72
N ALA A 12 35.68 -15.95 67.80
CA ALA A 12 35.10 -14.92 66.94
C ALA A 12 35.97 -14.31 65.81
N LEU A 13 35.79 -14.85 64.60
CA LEU A 13 36.08 -14.15 63.35
C LEU A 13 34.76 -13.61 62.78
N VAL A 14 34.61 -12.29 62.78
CA VAL A 14 33.62 -11.55 62.00
C VAL A 14 34.07 -11.61 60.53
N ALA A 15 33.29 -12.25 59.67
CA ALA A 15 33.44 -12.16 58.22
C ALA A 15 32.10 -11.77 57.62
N THR A 16 32.09 -10.56 57.08
CA THR A 16 30.99 -9.90 56.36
C THR A 16 30.49 -10.80 55.23
N VAL A 17 29.31 -11.39 55.39
CA VAL A 17 28.55 -12.03 54.31
C VAL A 17 27.82 -10.91 53.56
N CYS A 18 28.37 -10.51 52.41
CA CYS A 18 27.64 -9.68 51.45
C CYS A 18 26.44 -10.48 50.93
N LEU A 19 25.24 -9.94 51.17
CA LEU A 19 23.99 -10.39 50.57
C LEU A 19 24.10 -10.37 49.03
N PHE A 20 24.19 -11.54 48.41
CA PHE A 20 23.72 -11.74 47.05
C PHE A 20 22.28 -12.25 47.11
N LEU A 21 21.35 -11.32 47.29
CA LEU A 21 19.96 -11.50 46.89
C LEU A 21 19.93 -11.38 45.36
N GLY A 22 20.31 -12.47 44.69
CA GLY A 22 20.14 -12.61 43.26
C GLY A 22 18.65 -12.52 42.94
N LEU A 23 18.28 -11.49 42.18
CA LEU A 23 16.97 -11.37 41.56
C LEU A 23 16.61 -12.69 40.88
N LEU A 24 15.59 -13.38 41.40
CA LEU A 24 14.78 -14.28 40.60
C LEU A 24 14.04 -13.41 39.56
N MET A 25 14.68 -13.18 38.41
CA MET A 25 13.94 -12.87 37.20
C MET A 25 13.00 -14.06 36.95
N PRO A 26 11.70 -13.85 36.73
CA PRO A 26 10.86 -14.93 36.25
C PRO A 26 11.33 -15.26 34.84
N LEU A 27 12.10 -16.35 34.71
CA LEU A 27 12.27 -17.03 33.43
C LEU A 27 10.86 -17.39 32.95
N GLY A 28 10.33 -16.65 31.98
CA GLY A 28 9.14 -17.04 31.25
C GLY A 28 9.38 -18.43 30.69
N VAL A 29 8.61 -19.42 31.16
CA VAL A 29 8.71 -20.81 30.70
C VAL A 29 8.33 -20.83 29.21
N PRO A 30 9.27 -21.09 28.28
CA PRO A 30 9.02 -20.97 26.84
C PRO A 30 7.82 -21.81 26.36
N GLY A 31 7.60 -22.98 26.99
CA GLY A 31 6.52 -23.90 26.62
C GLY A 31 5.09 -23.46 26.97
N ARG A 32 4.88 -22.46 27.86
CA ARG A 32 3.51 -22.06 28.26
C ARG A 32 2.86 -21.11 27.27
N VAL A 33 3.64 -20.24 26.63
CA VAL A 33 3.16 -19.31 25.59
C VAL A 33 2.95 -20.08 24.28
N GLU A 34 3.92 -20.91 23.87
CA GLU A 34 3.79 -21.77 22.68
C GLU A 34 2.53 -22.65 22.71
N ALA A 35 2.24 -23.29 23.85
CA ALA A 35 1.06 -24.15 24.00
C ALA A 35 -0.27 -23.38 23.93
N ALA A 36 -0.29 -22.09 24.29
CA ALA A 36 -1.49 -21.26 24.25
C ALA A 36 -1.71 -20.60 22.88
N VAL A 37 -0.64 -20.28 22.16
CA VAL A 37 -0.68 -19.60 20.85
C VAL A 37 -1.15 -20.52 19.73
N SER A 38 -0.78 -21.80 19.77
CA SER A 38 -1.12 -22.79 18.73
C SER A 38 -2.63 -22.89 18.44
N PRO A 39 -3.54 -22.95 19.44
CA PRO A 39 -4.98 -22.91 19.19
C PRO A 39 -5.48 -21.67 18.43
N LEU A 40 -4.88 -20.50 18.65
CA LEU A 40 -5.27 -19.26 17.96
C LEU A 40 -4.78 -19.28 16.50
N ALA A 41 -3.55 -19.76 16.27
CA ALA A 41 -3.00 -19.95 14.94
C ALA A 41 -3.84 -20.94 14.12
N ASP A 42 -4.25 -22.06 14.70
CA ASP A 42 -5.11 -23.06 14.05
C ASP A 42 -6.46 -22.45 13.64
N LYS A 43 -7.03 -21.59 14.48
CA LYS A 43 -8.27 -20.88 14.15
C LYS A 43 -8.11 -19.89 13.00
N ALA A 44 -6.97 -19.21 12.92
CA ALA A 44 -6.66 -18.32 11.80
C ALA A 44 -6.53 -19.10 10.49
N VAL A 45 -5.82 -20.24 10.50
CA VAL A 45 -5.72 -21.15 9.34
C VAL A 45 -7.11 -21.65 8.91
N GLN A 46 -7.95 -22.08 9.85
CA GLN A 46 -9.33 -22.51 9.56
C GLN A 46 -10.18 -21.40 8.94
N PHE A 47 -10.03 -20.17 9.44
CA PHE A 47 -10.72 -19.00 8.88
C PHE A 47 -10.29 -18.75 7.44
N LEU A 48 -8.98 -18.67 7.17
CA LEU A 48 -8.42 -18.43 5.83
C LEU A 48 -8.82 -19.52 4.84
N HIS A 49 -8.80 -20.79 5.24
CA HIS A 49 -9.25 -21.89 4.38
C HIS A 49 -10.73 -21.75 4.00
N ARG A 50 -11.59 -21.45 4.98
CA ARG A 50 -13.03 -21.25 4.74
C ARG A 50 -13.31 -20.02 3.87
N ASP A 51 -12.57 -18.93 4.08
CA ASP A 51 -12.69 -17.72 3.26
C ASP A 51 -12.28 -18.00 1.81
N TYR A 52 -11.17 -18.71 1.60
CA TYR A 52 -10.75 -19.17 0.27
C TYR A 52 -11.80 -20.06 -0.41
N LEU A 53 -12.35 -21.05 0.28
CA LEU A 53 -13.38 -21.93 -0.29
C LEU A 53 -14.62 -21.14 -0.73
N LYS A 54 -14.99 -20.11 0.04
CA LYS A 54 -16.14 -19.24 -0.26
C LYS A 54 -15.85 -18.31 -1.45
N ASN A 55 -14.80 -17.51 -1.34
CA ASN A 55 -14.56 -16.36 -2.21
C ASN A 55 -13.60 -16.66 -3.37
N GLY A 56 -12.82 -17.73 -3.29
CA GLY A 56 -11.70 -18.00 -4.18
C GLY A 56 -10.48 -17.13 -3.85
N LEU A 57 -9.54 -17.06 -4.78
CA LEU A 57 -8.37 -16.22 -4.65
C LEU A 57 -8.78 -14.75 -4.84
N ILE A 58 -8.39 -13.92 -3.88
CA ILE A 58 -8.45 -12.46 -3.97
C ILE A 58 -7.04 -11.96 -3.68
N ASN A 59 -6.30 -11.55 -4.72
CA ASN A 59 -4.90 -11.11 -4.58
C ASN A 59 -4.84 -9.68 -4.02
N SER A 60 -5.13 -9.53 -2.74
CA SER A 60 -5.04 -8.28 -1.98
C SER A 60 -4.92 -8.59 -0.49
N GLU A 61 -4.55 -7.59 0.32
CA GLU A 61 -4.37 -7.77 1.78
C GLU A 61 -5.64 -8.20 2.50
N VAL A 62 -6.82 -7.79 2.03
CA VAL A 62 -8.12 -8.13 2.64
C VAL A 62 -8.63 -9.52 2.27
N GLY A 63 -7.94 -10.21 1.37
CA GLY A 63 -8.34 -11.50 0.81
C GLY A 63 -7.29 -12.59 1.01
N VAL A 64 -7.64 -13.81 0.58
CA VAL A 64 -6.72 -14.95 0.59
C VAL A 64 -5.94 -14.98 -0.74
N GLY A 65 -4.87 -14.18 -0.77
CA GLY A 65 -3.97 -14.00 -1.93
C GLY A 65 -2.56 -14.56 -1.73
N SER A 66 -1.60 -14.06 -2.49
CA SER A 66 -0.19 -14.48 -2.45
C SER A 66 0.45 -14.29 -1.07
N TYR A 67 0.18 -13.16 -0.39
CA TYR A 67 0.71 -12.93 0.95
C TYR A 67 0.16 -13.92 1.98
N ALA A 68 -1.15 -14.20 1.96
CA ALA A 68 -1.76 -15.20 2.84
C ALA A 68 -1.16 -16.59 2.56
N PHE A 69 -0.92 -16.94 1.30
CA PHE A 69 -0.21 -18.17 0.91
C PHE A 69 1.18 -18.24 1.56
N TYR A 70 1.97 -17.16 1.46
CA TYR A 70 3.29 -17.08 2.09
C TYR A 70 3.20 -17.32 3.61
N VAL A 71 2.31 -16.63 4.32
CA VAL A 71 2.15 -16.78 5.78
C VAL A 71 1.70 -18.20 6.16
N LEU A 72 0.77 -18.80 5.41
CA LEU A 72 0.34 -20.19 5.61
C LEU A 72 1.49 -21.18 5.41
N SER A 73 2.34 -20.96 4.41
CA SER A 73 3.54 -21.77 4.20
C SER A 73 4.53 -21.65 5.36
N GLN A 74 4.71 -20.45 5.93
CA GLN A 74 5.52 -20.25 7.15
C GLN A 74 4.93 -20.98 8.36
N ALA A 75 3.60 -21.15 8.43
CA ALA A 75 2.93 -21.97 9.43
C ALA A 75 3.05 -23.48 9.19
N GLY A 76 3.70 -23.92 8.10
CA GLY A 76 3.81 -25.33 7.73
C GLY A 76 2.52 -25.91 7.14
N VAL A 77 1.57 -25.05 6.73
CA VAL A 77 0.31 -25.46 6.11
C VAL A 77 0.54 -25.69 4.62
N ASP A 78 0.17 -26.87 4.11
CA ASP A 78 0.12 -27.14 2.68
C ASP A 78 -1.15 -26.52 2.05
N ALA A 79 -1.19 -25.19 2.04
CA ALA A 79 -2.31 -24.44 1.47
C ALA A 79 -2.41 -24.62 -0.05
N GLY A 80 -1.31 -25.02 -0.71
CA GLY A 80 -1.29 -25.31 -2.14
C GLY A 80 -2.22 -26.43 -2.56
N ALA A 81 -2.48 -27.39 -1.65
CA ALA A 81 -3.39 -28.50 -1.87
C ALA A 81 -4.88 -28.14 -1.70
N TRP A 82 -5.23 -26.93 -1.27
CA TRP A 82 -6.63 -26.51 -1.16
C TRP A 82 -7.25 -26.40 -2.54
N VAL A 83 -8.41 -27.02 -2.78
CA VAL A 83 -9.05 -27.06 -4.10
C VAL A 83 -10.41 -26.37 -4.04
N ARG A 84 -10.65 -25.46 -5.00
CA ARG A 84 -11.94 -24.83 -5.23
C ARG A 84 -12.32 -24.94 -6.71
N GLN A 85 -13.49 -25.50 -6.98
CA GLN A 85 -14.03 -25.65 -8.35
C GLN A 85 -13.03 -26.32 -9.32
N GLY A 86 -12.23 -27.28 -8.83
CA GLY A 86 -11.25 -28.00 -9.64
C GLY A 86 -9.91 -27.29 -9.86
N VAL A 87 -9.72 -26.08 -9.30
CA VAL A 87 -8.44 -25.35 -9.34
C VAL A 87 -7.84 -25.36 -7.94
N SER A 88 -6.56 -25.75 -7.84
CA SER A 88 -5.81 -25.69 -6.58
C SER A 88 -5.43 -24.25 -6.23
N PHE A 89 -5.26 -23.94 -4.94
CA PHE A 89 -4.82 -22.62 -4.51
C PHE A 89 -3.42 -22.29 -5.05
N ARG A 90 -2.55 -23.30 -5.18
CA ARG A 90 -1.26 -23.17 -5.87
C ARG A 90 -1.43 -22.66 -7.30
N GLU A 91 -2.29 -23.30 -8.10
CA GLU A 91 -2.53 -22.90 -9.49
C GLU A 91 -3.13 -21.48 -9.57
N ALA A 92 -4.05 -21.16 -8.67
CA ALA A 92 -4.65 -19.83 -8.61
C ALA A 92 -3.59 -18.75 -8.31
N VAL A 93 -2.72 -18.96 -7.30
CA VAL A 93 -1.64 -18.03 -6.95
C VAL A 93 -0.65 -17.89 -8.11
N LEU A 94 -0.22 -19.01 -8.71
CA LEU A 94 0.67 -18.98 -9.88
C LEU A 94 0.09 -18.17 -11.05
N LYS A 95 -1.21 -18.30 -11.30
CA LYS A 95 -1.88 -17.52 -12.33
C LYS A 95 -1.89 -16.02 -11.98
N ALA A 96 -2.33 -15.67 -10.77
CA ALA A 96 -2.41 -14.28 -10.33
C ALA A 96 -1.04 -13.57 -10.39
N VAL A 97 0.01 -14.24 -9.92
CA VAL A 97 1.38 -13.70 -9.97
C VAL A 97 1.89 -13.51 -11.39
N ARG A 98 1.56 -14.41 -12.33
CA ARG A 98 1.90 -14.22 -13.75
C ARG A 98 1.14 -13.03 -14.34
N ASP A 99 -0.17 -12.94 -14.06
CA ASP A 99 -0.98 -11.81 -14.53
C ASP A 99 -0.45 -10.46 -13.99
N ASP A 100 0.01 -10.42 -12.73
CA ASP A 100 0.60 -9.23 -12.12
C ASP A 100 1.99 -8.91 -12.68
N LEU A 101 2.81 -9.94 -12.95
CA LEU A 101 4.13 -9.77 -13.57
C LEU A 101 4.05 -9.26 -15.02
N ASP A 102 3.05 -9.69 -15.79
CA ASP A 102 2.84 -9.26 -17.19
C ASP A 102 2.50 -7.76 -17.30
N LYS A 103 1.93 -7.18 -16.23
CA LYS A 103 1.58 -5.75 -16.11
C LYS A 103 2.35 -5.06 -14.98
N ALA A 104 3.56 -5.52 -14.65
CA ALA A 104 4.24 -5.14 -13.42
C ALA A 104 4.53 -3.63 -13.24
N GLY A 105 4.48 -2.83 -14.31
CA GLY A 105 4.55 -1.36 -14.24
C GLY A 105 3.28 -0.70 -13.66
N GLU A 106 2.15 -1.39 -13.67
CA GLU A 106 0.86 -0.92 -13.13
C GLU A 106 0.57 -1.47 -11.73
N VAL A 107 1.32 -2.50 -11.31
CA VAL A 107 1.17 -3.15 -10.00
C VAL A 107 2.01 -2.43 -8.96
N ARG A 108 1.44 -2.16 -7.78
CA ARG A 108 2.18 -1.56 -6.65
C ARG A 108 3.36 -2.45 -6.25
N ALA A 109 4.48 -1.84 -5.87
CA ALA A 109 5.67 -2.58 -5.44
C ALA A 109 5.36 -3.57 -4.30
N LYS A 110 4.46 -3.20 -3.37
CA LYS A 110 4.02 -4.07 -2.28
C LYS A 110 3.42 -5.38 -2.76
N GLN A 111 2.54 -5.33 -3.76
CA GLN A 111 1.91 -6.54 -4.29
C GLN A 111 2.95 -7.44 -4.95
N LEU A 112 3.88 -6.87 -5.74
CA LEU A 112 4.98 -7.63 -6.33
C LEU A 112 5.91 -8.24 -5.26
N ALA A 113 6.15 -7.56 -4.14
CA ALA A 113 6.91 -8.09 -3.02
C ALA A 113 6.18 -9.24 -2.30
N GLN A 114 4.85 -9.16 -2.17
CA GLN A 114 4.01 -10.24 -1.65
C GLN A 114 4.02 -11.47 -2.58
N ASP A 115 3.90 -11.22 -3.88
CA ASP A 115 3.99 -12.26 -4.92
C ASP A 115 5.37 -12.93 -4.89
N LEU A 116 6.44 -12.14 -4.72
CA LEU A 116 7.81 -12.64 -4.65
C LEU A 116 7.98 -13.65 -3.51
N VAL A 117 7.58 -13.28 -2.29
CA VAL A 117 7.74 -14.17 -1.14
C VAL A 117 6.86 -15.42 -1.24
N ALA A 118 5.69 -15.32 -1.89
CA ALA A 118 4.86 -16.47 -2.20
C ALA A 118 5.54 -17.42 -3.22
N MET A 119 6.18 -16.87 -4.26
CA MET A 119 6.94 -17.66 -5.23
C MET A 119 8.15 -18.35 -4.60
N GLN A 120 8.84 -17.70 -3.66
CA GLN A 120 9.89 -18.35 -2.87
C GLN A 120 9.33 -19.52 -2.04
N ALA A 121 8.19 -19.33 -1.38
CA ALA A 121 7.53 -20.38 -0.60
C ALA A 121 7.09 -21.58 -1.45
N LEU A 122 6.69 -21.35 -2.70
CA LEU A 122 6.33 -22.38 -3.67
C LEU A 122 7.54 -23.08 -4.32
N GLY A 123 8.75 -22.55 -4.15
CA GLY A 123 9.95 -23.02 -4.83
C GLY A 123 10.05 -22.59 -6.30
N GLU A 124 9.26 -21.60 -6.73
CA GLU A 124 9.17 -21.08 -8.10
C GLU A 124 10.27 -20.04 -8.36
N LYS A 125 11.52 -20.52 -8.42
CA LYS A 125 12.74 -19.68 -8.44
C LYS A 125 12.78 -18.68 -9.61
N ASP A 126 12.32 -19.07 -10.79
CA ASP A 126 12.32 -18.21 -11.98
C ASP A 126 11.38 -17.01 -11.79
N LEU A 127 10.13 -17.27 -11.40
CA LEU A 127 9.14 -16.22 -11.15
C LEU A 127 9.59 -15.29 -10.01
N ALA A 128 10.11 -15.85 -8.90
CA ALA A 128 10.66 -15.06 -7.81
C ALA A 128 11.81 -14.15 -8.27
N GLY A 129 12.72 -14.67 -9.11
CA GLY A 129 13.85 -13.91 -9.66
C GLY A 129 13.39 -12.77 -10.59
N ARG A 130 12.39 -13.01 -11.42
CA ARG A 130 11.81 -11.98 -12.31
C ARG A 130 11.12 -10.87 -11.51
N LEU A 131 10.34 -11.21 -10.49
CA LEU A 131 9.72 -10.23 -9.59
C LEU A 131 10.76 -9.39 -8.86
N LEU A 132 11.82 -10.03 -8.34
CA LEU A 132 12.92 -9.33 -7.69
C LEU A 132 13.61 -8.36 -8.67
N GLN A 133 13.85 -8.77 -9.91
CA GLN A 133 14.46 -7.91 -10.91
C GLN A 133 13.59 -6.69 -11.23
N VAL A 134 12.26 -6.85 -11.29
CA VAL A 134 11.34 -5.72 -11.44
C VAL A 134 11.45 -4.75 -10.26
N LEU A 135 11.42 -5.26 -9.02
CA LEU A 135 11.55 -4.42 -7.83
C LEU A 135 12.89 -3.65 -7.81
N LYS A 136 14.00 -4.31 -8.20
CA LYS A 136 15.32 -3.68 -8.33
C LYS A 136 15.31 -2.55 -9.36
N ASN A 137 14.74 -2.80 -10.53
CA ASN A 137 14.67 -1.80 -11.61
C ASN A 137 13.81 -0.59 -11.22
N ARG A 138 12.80 -0.80 -10.38
CA ARG A 138 11.90 0.25 -9.89
C ARG A 138 12.45 1.01 -8.67
N GLN A 139 13.58 0.60 -8.09
CA GLN A 139 14.10 1.27 -6.90
C GLN A 139 14.74 2.61 -7.25
N THR A 140 14.36 3.66 -6.52
CA THR A 140 14.89 5.03 -6.67
C THR A 140 15.20 5.63 -5.29
N ASP A 141 15.65 6.89 -5.26
CA ASP A 141 15.79 7.65 -4.01
C ASP A 141 14.43 7.96 -3.35
N LYS A 142 13.32 7.72 -4.04
CA LYS A 142 11.95 7.89 -3.52
C LYS A 142 11.29 6.56 -3.11
N GLY A 143 12.08 5.52 -2.90
CA GLY A 143 11.61 4.17 -2.53
C GLY A 143 11.56 3.29 -3.76
N PHE A 144 10.38 2.78 -4.11
CA PHE A 144 10.12 2.21 -5.44
C PHE A 144 9.35 3.24 -6.29
N GLU A 145 9.22 3.01 -7.61
CA GLU A 145 8.49 3.88 -8.56
C GLU A 145 7.01 4.17 -8.22
N ASP A 146 6.50 3.68 -7.09
CA ASP A 146 5.27 4.19 -6.50
C ASP A 146 5.50 5.65 -6.04
N ILE A 147 4.87 6.60 -6.72
CA ILE A 147 5.00 8.04 -6.44
C ILE A 147 3.81 8.60 -5.65
N GLY A 148 3.98 9.79 -5.08
CA GLY A 148 2.95 10.49 -4.31
C GLY A 148 3.05 10.29 -2.78
N PRO A 149 2.23 11.00 -1.99
CA PRO A 149 2.30 10.93 -0.53
C PRO A 149 1.86 9.57 0.03
N LEU A 150 1.01 8.84 -0.68
CA LEU A 150 0.54 7.51 -0.31
C LEU A 150 1.55 6.40 -0.68
N SER A 151 2.65 6.72 -1.37
CA SER A 151 3.61 5.69 -1.78
C SER A 151 4.27 4.96 -0.61
N ILE A 152 4.29 5.59 0.58
CA ILE A 152 4.81 4.95 1.80
C ILE A 152 4.06 3.65 2.13
N TYR A 153 2.76 3.57 1.84
CA TYR A 153 1.91 2.38 2.06
C TYR A 153 2.18 1.23 1.10
N SER A 154 3.05 1.46 0.10
CA SER A 154 3.58 0.43 -0.79
C SER A 154 5.07 0.20 -0.56
N ASN A 155 5.85 1.29 -0.46
CA ASN A 155 7.29 1.23 -0.30
C ASN A 155 7.72 0.59 1.02
N MET A 156 7.10 0.98 2.15
CA MET A 156 7.49 0.48 3.46
C MET A 156 7.23 -1.02 3.61
N PRO A 157 6.04 -1.56 3.25
CA PRO A 157 5.81 -2.99 3.24
C PRO A 157 6.73 -3.75 2.28
N SER A 158 7.10 -3.15 1.14
CA SER A 158 8.01 -3.79 0.18
C SER A 158 9.39 -4.03 0.79
N PHE A 159 9.97 -3.02 1.44
CA PHE A 159 11.25 -3.18 2.13
C PHE A 159 11.15 -4.17 3.31
N ASP A 160 10.06 -4.13 4.07
CA ASP A 160 9.85 -5.06 5.19
C ASP A 160 9.72 -6.51 4.73
N LEU A 161 9.03 -6.76 3.61
CA LEU A 161 8.93 -8.10 3.02
C LEU A 161 10.27 -8.59 2.47
N LEU A 162 11.03 -7.74 1.78
CA LEU A 162 12.38 -8.08 1.32
C LEU A 162 13.33 -8.36 2.49
N SER A 163 13.20 -7.63 3.60
CA SER A 163 13.92 -7.88 4.85
C SER A 163 13.59 -9.26 5.44
N ARG A 164 12.30 -9.59 5.59
CA ARG A 164 11.86 -10.90 6.10
C ARG A 164 12.34 -12.06 5.21
N ALA A 165 12.36 -11.82 3.90
CA ALA A 165 12.78 -12.78 2.89
C ALA A 165 14.31 -12.93 2.76
N GLY A 166 15.11 -12.12 3.45
CA GLY A 166 16.57 -12.18 3.34
C GLY A 166 17.13 -11.59 2.05
N LEU A 167 16.40 -10.67 1.42
CA LEU A 167 16.72 -10.13 0.09
C LEU A 167 17.16 -8.66 0.12
N MET A 168 17.43 -8.10 1.30
CA MET A 168 17.84 -6.70 1.41
C MET A 168 19.19 -6.42 0.76
N ASP A 169 20.08 -7.41 0.72
CA ASP A 169 21.37 -7.34 0.03
C ASP A 169 21.25 -7.38 -1.51
N GLN A 170 20.08 -7.75 -2.03
CA GLN A 170 19.79 -7.78 -3.47
C GLN A 170 19.29 -6.44 -4.02
N ILE A 171 18.99 -5.48 -3.15
CA ILE A 171 18.55 -4.12 -3.50
C ILE A 171 19.57 -3.08 -3.00
N ASN A 172 19.40 -1.82 -3.42
CA ASN A 172 20.25 -0.74 -2.93
C ASN A 172 19.86 -0.36 -1.49
N THR A 173 20.59 -0.90 -0.52
CA THR A 173 20.37 -0.66 0.91
C THR A 173 20.59 0.80 1.33
N GLY A 174 21.50 1.52 0.64
CA GLY A 174 21.74 2.95 0.88
C GLY A 174 20.53 3.82 0.52
N LEU A 175 19.91 3.58 -0.64
CA LEU A 175 18.68 4.25 -1.05
C LEU A 175 17.52 3.90 -0.11
N ALA A 176 17.36 2.62 0.25
CA ALA A 176 16.34 2.19 1.20
C ALA A 176 16.50 2.87 2.57
N ARG A 177 17.71 2.86 3.13
CA ARG A 177 18.06 3.54 4.39
C ARG A 177 17.70 5.02 4.33
N ASN A 178 18.17 5.73 3.31
CA ASN A 178 17.96 7.18 3.19
C ASN A 178 16.47 7.51 3.02
N TYR A 179 15.75 6.78 2.16
CA TYR A 179 14.31 6.93 2.00
C TYR A 179 13.58 6.78 3.33
N ILE A 180 13.86 5.73 4.09
CA ILE A 180 13.18 5.46 5.35
C ILE A 180 13.50 6.57 6.36
N LEU A 181 14.76 6.96 6.53
CA LEU A 181 15.13 8.03 7.46
C LEU A 181 14.51 9.38 7.10
N GLU A 182 14.50 9.74 5.81
CA GLU A 182 13.88 10.98 5.31
C GLU A 182 12.37 11.04 5.54
N LYS A 183 11.70 9.89 5.57
CA LYS A 183 10.25 9.79 5.78
C LYS A 183 9.83 9.83 7.25
N GLN A 184 10.77 9.78 8.19
CA GLN A 184 10.40 9.90 9.60
C GLN A 184 9.92 11.31 9.91
N TYR A 185 8.81 11.42 10.64
CA TYR A 185 8.30 12.71 11.06
C TYR A 185 9.04 13.24 12.28
N VAL A 186 9.87 14.27 12.06
CA VAL A 186 10.80 14.82 13.04
C VAL A 186 10.46 16.24 13.51
N LYS A 187 9.23 16.73 13.26
CA LYS A 187 8.80 18.03 13.79
C LYS A 187 8.67 17.95 15.32
N ALA A 188 9.57 18.64 16.01
CA ALA A 188 9.66 18.63 17.47
C ALA A 188 8.36 19.12 18.13
N GLN A 189 8.11 18.67 19.36
CA GLN A 189 6.92 18.98 20.17
C GLN A 189 5.57 18.61 19.53
N ASN A 190 5.56 17.84 18.44
CA ASN A 190 4.35 17.28 17.85
C ASN A 190 4.10 15.86 18.38
N ALA A 191 2.83 15.51 18.62
CA ALA A 191 2.44 14.19 19.10
C ALA A 191 2.86 13.04 18.17
N GLN A 192 3.03 13.33 16.86
CA GLN A 192 3.42 12.37 15.84
C GLN A 192 4.93 12.21 15.65
N TYR A 193 5.74 12.91 16.45
CA TYR A 193 7.19 12.82 16.41
C TYR A 193 7.68 11.37 16.51
N GLY A 194 8.53 10.96 15.57
CA GLY A 194 9.12 9.62 15.49
C GLY A 194 8.34 8.60 14.65
N SER A 195 7.12 8.92 14.23
CA SER A 195 6.32 8.04 13.36
C SER A 195 6.71 8.12 11.89
N TRP A 196 6.21 7.17 11.11
CA TRP A 196 6.15 7.19 9.66
C TRP A 196 4.70 7.21 9.20
N GLY A 197 4.44 7.86 8.07
CA GLY A 197 3.09 8.10 7.59
C GLY A 197 3.07 8.94 6.33
N SER A 198 1.88 9.42 5.97
CA SER A 198 1.69 10.23 4.78
C SER A 198 1.37 11.68 5.12
N LEU A 199 1.68 12.56 4.18
CA LEU A 199 1.25 13.97 4.22
C LEU A 199 0.05 14.14 3.31
N ASP A 200 -0.96 14.85 3.80
CA ASP A 200 -2.04 15.37 2.98
C ASP A 200 -2.16 16.88 3.22
N GLY A 201 -1.71 17.64 2.21
CA GLY A 201 -1.44 19.07 2.34
C GLY A 201 -0.44 19.36 3.47
N ASN A 202 -0.91 20.12 4.47
CA ASN A 202 -0.13 20.46 5.67
C ASN A 202 -0.36 19.49 6.84
N ALA A 203 -1.33 18.58 6.72
CA ALA A 203 -1.64 17.61 7.76
C ALA A 203 -0.78 16.36 7.58
N TYR A 204 -0.24 15.87 8.70
CA TYR A 204 0.54 14.66 8.74
C TYR A 204 -0.27 13.55 9.43
N TYR A 205 -0.39 12.42 8.73
CA TYR A 205 -1.11 11.24 9.18
C TYR A 205 -0.10 10.16 9.48
N ALA A 206 0.22 10.01 10.77
CA ALA A 206 1.02 8.90 11.25
C ALA A 206 0.28 7.59 10.96
N ASP A 207 1.04 6.59 10.53
CA ASP A 207 0.53 5.26 10.21
C ASP A 207 1.26 4.22 11.05
N PHE A 208 0.48 3.35 11.68
CA PHE A 208 1.03 2.41 12.64
C PHE A 208 1.87 1.33 11.95
N MET A 209 1.33 0.73 10.89
CA MET A 209 1.98 -0.32 10.13
C MET A 209 3.30 0.19 9.51
N ALA A 210 3.27 1.35 8.86
CA ALA A 210 4.46 1.96 8.27
C ALA A 210 5.51 2.28 9.34
N THR A 211 5.11 2.73 10.53
CA THR A 211 6.04 2.97 11.64
C THR A 211 6.68 1.67 12.13
N ALA A 212 5.88 0.61 12.32
CA ALA A 212 6.37 -0.69 12.75
C ALA A 212 7.32 -1.33 11.73
N GLN A 213 6.95 -1.27 10.44
CA GLN A 213 7.75 -1.75 9.32
C GLN A 213 9.05 -0.96 9.16
N ALA A 214 9.02 0.37 9.28
CA ALA A 214 10.21 1.20 9.23
C ALA A 214 11.21 0.81 10.32
N VAL A 215 10.73 0.61 11.55
CA VAL A 215 11.56 0.15 12.68
C VAL A 215 12.23 -1.19 12.38
N ARG A 216 11.49 -2.17 11.84
CA ARG A 216 12.04 -3.48 11.49
C ARG A 216 13.06 -3.40 10.36
N VAL A 217 12.78 -2.66 9.31
CA VAL A 217 13.71 -2.50 8.17
C VAL A 217 14.98 -1.79 8.59
N LEU A 218 14.86 -0.72 9.38
CA LEU A 218 16.02 -0.02 9.95
C LEU A 218 16.86 -0.94 10.85
N HIS A 219 16.21 -1.78 11.67
CA HIS A 219 16.91 -2.79 12.46
C HIS A 219 17.67 -3.80 11.58
N CYS A 220 17.06 -4.24 10.47
CA CYS A 220 17.70 -5.11 9.50
C CYS A 220 18.88 -4.45 8.76
N LEU A 221 18.80 -3.14 8.50
CA LEU A 221 19.83 -2.38 7.80
C LEU A 221 21.04 -2.04 8.67
N ASP A 222 20.88 -2.02 10.00
CA ASP A 222 21.96 -1.75 10.96
C ASP A 222 22.01 -2.83 12.07
N PRO A 223 22.34 -4.09 11.71
CA PRO A 223 22.32 -5.21 12.65
C PRO A 223 23.37 -5.07 13.77
N GLU A 224 24.48 -4.40 13.49
CA GLU A 224 25.57 -4.14 14.45
C GLU A 224 25.34 -2.88 15.30
N LYS A 225 24.25 -2.14 15.05
CA LYS A 225 23.87 -0.91 15.77
C LYS A 225 24.96 0.18 15.70
N LYS A 226 25.66 0.28 14.57
CA LYS A 226 26.78 1.21 14.39
C LYS A 226 26.33 2.58 13.88
N ASP A 227 25.14 2.68 13.32
CA ASP A 227 24.64 3.91 12.72
C ASP A 227 23.78 4.69 13.73
N PRO A 228 24.30 5.78 14.33
CA PRO A 228 23.58 6.51 15.37
C PRO A 228 22.28 7.15 14.87
N GLN A 229 22.20 7.50 13.58
CA GLN A 229 20.97 8.07 13.01
C GLN A 229 19.89 7.00 12.90
N VAL A 230 20.26 5.79 12.48
CA VAL A 230 19.35 4.64 12.42
C VAL A 230 18.87 4.24 13.81
N GLN A 231 19.78 4.15 14.78
CA GLN A 231 19.40 3.79 16.16
C GLN A 231 18.49 4.83 16.81
N GLU A 232 18.73 6.12 16.58
CA GLU A 232 17.84 7.17 17.08
C GLU A 232 16.47 7.14 16.39
N ALA A 233 16.41 6.89 15.08
CA ALA A 233 15.16 6.72 14.36
C ALA A 233 14.34 5.53 14.88
N ILE A 234 14.98 4.36 15.11
CA ILE A 234 14.36 3.18 15.72
C ILE A 234 13.77 3.52 17.09
N LYS A 235 14.58 4.15 17.95
CA LYS A 235 14.16 4.56 19.30
C LYS A 235 12.95 5.49 19.26
N ASN A 236 12.95 6.47 18.35
CA ASN A 236 11.83 7.40 18.19
C ASN A 236 10.56 6.71 17.67
N GLY A 237 10.70 5.78 16.72
CA GLY A 237 9.59 4.95 16.25
C GLY A 237 8.98 4.10 17.36
N LEU A 238 9.81 3.38 18.11
CA LEU A 238 9.35 2.58 19.26
C LEU A 238 8.66 3.42 20.33
N ALA A 239 9.20 4.61 20.62
CA ALA A 239 8.59 5.54 21.58
C ALA A 239 7.22 6.03 21.11
N TRP A 240 7.03 6.26 19.80
CA TRP A 240 5.72 6.61 19.24
C TRP A 240 4.76 5.42 19.29
N ILE A 241 5.20 4.21 18.92
CA ILE A 241 4.39 2.97 18.97
C ILE A 241 3.90 2.73 20.39
N GLN A 242 4.80 2.81 21.39
CA GLN A 242 4.47 2.54 22.79
C GLN A 242 3.36 3.46 23.32
N LYS A 243 3.32 4.73 22.89
CA LYS A 243 2.28 5.70 23.28
C LYS A 243 0.88 5.33 22.77
N GLN A 244 0.76 4.47 21.77
CA GLN A 244 -0.53 4.09 21.21
C GLN A 244 -1.24 2.98 22.01
N GLN A 245 -0.57 2.39 23.00
CA GLN A 245 -1.12 1.29 23.80
C GLN A 245 -2.40 1.71 24.53
N LYS A 246 -3.42 0.85 24.46
CA LYS A 246 -4.71 1.03 25.15
C LYS A 246 -4.75 0.23 26.45
N ALA A 247 -5.75 0.52 27.27
CA ALA A 247 -5.92 -0.12 28.57
C ALA A 247 -6.00 -1.65 28.45
N ASP A 248 -6.75 -2.17 27.48
CA ASP A 248 -6.91 -3.62 27.27
C ASP A 248 -5.66 -4.34 26.74
N GLY A 249 -4.56 -3.62 26.50
CA GLY A 249 -3.29 -4.16 26.00
C GLY A 249 -3.14 -4.06 24.48
N SER A 250 -4.21 -3.71 23.74
CA SER A 250 -4.13 -3.46 22.30
C SER A 250 -3.29 -2.23 21.98
N PHE A 251 -2.88 -2.15 20.72
CA PHE A 251 -2.32 -0.96 20.11
C PHE A 251 -3.25 -0.54 18.98
N VAL A 252 -3.51 0.77 18.87
CA VAL A 252 -4.20 1.32 17.70
C VAL A 252 -3.90 2.80 17.55
N ALA A 253 -3.58 3.22 16.32
CA ALA A 253 -3.57 4.62 15.91
C ALA A 253 -4.67 4.90 14.89
N GLY A 254 -5.30 6.08 14.97
CA GLY A 254 -6.31 6.49 13.99
C GLY A 254 -7.58 5.61 14.01
N MET A 255 -7.97 5.10 12.84
CA MET A 255 -9.16 4.24 12.67
C MET A 255 -8.78 2.84 12.19
N ASP A 256 -7.57 2.39 12.54
CA ASP A 256 -7.08 1.09 12.14
C ASP A 256 -7.73 -0.01 12.99
N ASP A 257 -7.68 -1.25 12.50
CA ASP A 257 -8.11 -2.40 13.28
C ASP A 257 -7.10 -2.65 14.40
N PRO A 258 -7.51 -2.61 15.69
CA PRO A 258 -6.57 -2.81 16.78
C PRO A 258 -5.84 -4.16 16.75
N VAL A 259 -6.41 -5.19 16.10
CA VAL A 259 -5.74 -6.48 15.98
C VAL A 259 -4.51 -6.41 15.06
N ILE A 260 -4.60 -5.63 13.98
CA ILE A 260 -3.52 -5.47 13.00
C ILE A 260 -2.35 -4.74 13.65
N ASP A 261 -2.62 -3.60 14.27
CA ASP A 261 -1.60 -2.80 14.96
C ASP A 261 -0.96 -3.58 16.11
N THR A 262 -1.77 -4.33 16.87
CA THR A 262 -1.24 -5.18 17.95
C THR A 262 -0.36 -6.31 17.41
N ALA A 263 -0.75 -6.94 16.29
CA ALA A 263 0.07 -7.95 15.62
C ALA A 263 1.41 -7.36 15.13
N GLU A 264 1.39 -6.16 14.56
CA GLU A 264 2.59 -5.44 14.13
C GLU A 264 3.54 -5.15 15.30
N VAL A 265 3.03 -4.80 16.50
CA VAL A 265 3.87 -4.65 17.70
C VAL A 265 4.55 -5.95 18.08
N ILE A 266 3.80 -7.05 18.13
CA ILE A 266 4.35 -8.36 18.51
C ILE A 266 5.48 -8.75 17.56
N VAL A 267 5.25 -8.64 16.27
CA VAL A 267 6.22 -8.96 15.23
C VAL A 267 7.45 -8.04 15.33
N THR A 268 7.24 -6.74 15.53
CA THR A 268 8.33 -5.76 15.68
C THR A 268 9.19 -6.07 16.89
N LEU A 269 8.60 -6.25 18.07
CA LEU A 269 9.35 -6.53 19.30
C LEU A 269 10.11 -7.85 19.20
N LYS A 270 9.47 -8.90 18.67
CA LYS A 270 10.17 -10.18 18.41
C LYS A 270 11.33 -10.01 17.44
N THR A 271 11.15 -9.24 16.37
CA THR A 271 12.20 -8.97 15.38
C THR A 271 13.40 -8.26 16.00
N LEU A 272 13.15 -7.35 16.95
CA LEU A 272 14.19 -6.62 17.68
C LEU A 272 14.81 -7.41 18.86
N GLY A 273 14.40 -8.67 19.06
CA GLY A 273 14.85 -9.50 20.19
C GLY A 273 14.27 -9.09 21.54
N MET A 274 13.15 -8.35 21.55
CA MET A 274 12.46 -7.88 22.73
C MET A 274 11.26 -8.78 23.07
N ASP A 275 10.88 -8.83 24.35
CA ASP A 275 9.69 -9.55 24.82
C ASP A 275 8.41 -8.71 24.59
N PRO A 276 7.47 -9.16 23.74
CA PRO A 276 6.21 -8.44 23.52
C PRO A 276 5.30 -8.39 24.75
N ALA A 277 5.53 -9.21 25.77
CA ALA A 277 4.80 -9.16 27.03
C ALA A 277 5.32 -8.08 28.00
N ALA A 278 6.51 -7.50 27.74
CA ALA A 278 7.14 -6.53 28.62
C ALA A 278 6.45 -5.16 28.62
N TRP A 279 5.85 -4.75 27.50
CA TRP A 279 5.10 -3.49 27.41
C TRP A 279 3.70 -3.67 28.01
N LYS A 280 3.50 -3.14 29.21
CA LYS A 280 2.24 -3.20 29.95
C LYS A 280 1.51 -1.86 29.94
N SER A 281 0.21 -1.91 29.66
CA SER A 281 -0.72 -0.80 29.83
C SER A 281 -0.86 -0.42 31.31
N GLY A 282 -1.55 0.70 31.59
CA GLY A 282 -1.89 1.12 32.95
C GLY A 282 -2.72 0.09 33.75
N THR A 283 -3.34 -0.89 33.08
CA THR A 283 -4.06 -2.00 33.74
C THR A 283 -3.26 -3.31 33.73
N GLY A 284 -1.96 -3.27 33.40
CA GLY A 284 -1.08 -4.42 33.41
C GLY A 284 -1.24 -5.39 32.23
N LYS A 285 -1.91 -4.99 31.14
CA LYS A 285 -2.13 -5.84 29.95
C LYS A 285 -1.10 -5.54 28.85
N SER A 286 -0.58 -6.56 28.18
CA SER A 286 0.31 -6.44 27.02
C SER A 286 -0.38 -6.72 25.69
N ALA A 287 0.34 -6.48 24.59
CA ALA A 287 -0.06 -6.91 23.25
C ALA A 287 -0.39 -8.41 23.20
N VAL A 288 0.40 -9.24 23.88
CA VAL A 288 0.17 -10.69 23.97
C VAL A 288 -1.14 -10.99 24.71
N ASP A 289 -1.42 -10.30 25.82
CA ASP A 289 -2.67 -10.49 26.56
C ASP A 289 -3.90 -10.16 25.68
N TYR A 290 -3.83 -9.07 24.90
CA TYR A 290 -4.88 -8.71 23.96
C TYR A 290 -5.03 -9.75 22.85
N LEU A 291 -3.93 -10.12 22.17
CA LEU A 291 -3.95 -11.10 21.07
C LEU A 291 -4.62 -12.41 21.52
N MET A 292 -4.25 -12.91 22.70
CA MET A 292 -4.76 -14.18 23.22
C MET A 292 -6.21 -14.14 23.72
N SER A 293 -6.77 -12.96 24.01
CA SER A 293 -8.09 -12.85 24.65
C SER A 293 -9.14 -12.09 23.84
N LYS A 294 -8.74 -11.32 22.83
CA LYS A 294 -9.61 -10.40 22.09
C LYS A 294 -9.47 -10.47 20.57
N ALA A 295 -8.41 -11.09 20.03
CA ALA A 295 -8.24 -11.15 18.58
C ALA A 295 -9.28 -12.02 17.87
N LEU A 296 -9.76 -13.09 18.53
CA LEU A 296 -10.76 -14.01 17.99
C LEU A 296 -12.17 -13.65 18.50
N ASN A 297 -13.09 -13.42 17.56
CA ASN A 297 -14.48 -13.13 17.84
C ASN A 297 -15.30 -14.41 18.11
N ALA A 298 -16.47 -14.25 18.72
CA ALA A 298 -17.38 -15.35 19.03
C ALA A 298 -17.90 -16.08 17.77
N ASP A 299 -17.97 -15.40 16.62
CA ASP A 299 -18.36 -15.97 15.33
C ASP A 299 -17.20 -16.67 14.60
N GLY A 300 -15.99 -16.65 15.18
CA GLY A 300 -14.78 -17.24 14.62
C GLY A 300 -14.04 -16.35 13.60
N SER A 301 -14.46 -15.10 13.41
CA SER A 301 -13.70 -14.08 12.68
C SER A 301 -12.61 -13.43 13.56
N PHE A 302 -11.74 -12.63 12.97
CA PHE A 302 -10.65 -11.95 13.68
C PHE A 302 -10.76 -10.44 13.56
N GLY A 303 -10.35 -9.71 14.60
CA GLY A 303 -10.35 -8.25 14.60
C GLY A 303 -11.76 -7.63 14.52
N THR A 304 -11.81 -6.32 14.34
CA THR A 304 -13.07 -5.59 14.13
C THR A 304 -13.58 -5.69 12.70
N SER A 305 -12.69 -5.89 11.72
CA SER A 305 -13.04 -5.98 10.30
C SER A 305 -13.50 -7.38 9.90
N GLY A 306 -13.11 -8.41 10.64
CA GLY A 306 -13.60 -9.77 10.47
C GLY A 306 -13.16 -10.42 9.15
N ASN A 307 -12.04 -9.98 8.58
CA ASN A 307 -11.62 -10.33 7.22
C ASN A 307 -10.35 -11.20 7.18
N ALA A 308 -9.90 -11.55 5.97
CA ALA A 308 -8.71 -12.38 5.79
C ALA A 308 -7.40 -11.66 6.15
N MET A 309 -7.35 -10.33 6.13
CA MET A 309 -6.20 -9.57 6.59
C MET A 309 -5.98 -9.80 8.09
N ASP A 310 -7.03 -9.63 8.88
CA ASP A 310 -6.98 -9.80 10.34
C ASP A 310 -6.48 -11.19 10.72
N ALA A 311 -7.05 -12.23 10.10
CA ALA A 311 -6.63 -13.61 10.32
C ALA A 311 -5.17 -13.85 9.87
N THR A 312 -4.75 -13.28 8.74
CA THR A 312 -3.37 -13.40 8.23
C THR A 312 -2.35 -12.75 9.17
N TRP A 313 -2.66 -11.55 9.69
CA TRP A 313 -1.78 -10.83 10.62
C TRP A 313 -1.73 -11.49 12.00
N VAL A 314 -2.87 -11.98 12.49
CA VAL A 314 -2.92 -12.78 13.73
C VAL A 314 -2.07 -14.04 13.58
N LEU A 315 -2.21 -14.78 12.48
CA LEU A 315 -1.38 -15.95 12.21
C LEU A 315 0.10 -15.59 12.20
N TRP A 316 0.49 -14.50 11.54
CA TRP A 316 1.88 -14.04 11.51
C TRP A 316 2.41 -13.66 12.91
N ALA A 317 1.61 -12.98 13.73
CA ALA A 317 1.97 -12.67 15.12
C ALA A 317 2.11 -13.92 15.99
N CYS A 318 1.24 -14.92 15.81
CA CYS A 318 1.35 -16.22 16.46
C CYS A 318 2.68 -16.92 16.10
N LEU A 319 3.02 -16.98 14.81
CA LEU A 319 4.30 -17.56 14.35
C LEU A 319 5.52 -16.83 14.93
N ALA A 320 5.44 -15.51 15.08
CA ALA A 320 6.49 -14.72 15.72
C ALA A 320 6.64 -15.07 17.21
N LEU A 321 5.54 -15.24 17.95
CA LEU A 321 5.56 -15.64 19.37
C LEU A 321 6.17 -17.03 19.56
N GLU A 322 5.83 -17.98 18.69
CA GLU A 322 6.33 -19.36 18.72
C GLU A 322 7.78 -19.49 18.19
N GLY A 323 8.39 -18.41 17.71
CA GLY A 323 9.71 -18.46 17.08
C GLY A 323 9.75 -19.27 15.77
N LYS A 324 8.59 -19.55 15.17
CA LYS A 324 8.45 -20.30 13.91
C LYS A 324 8.48 -19.41 12.68
N ALA A 325 8.30 -18.10 12.83
CA ALA A 325 8.50 -17.14 11.75
C ALA A 325 9.97 -17.20 11.30
N LYS A 326 10.24 -17.89 10.18
CA LYS A 326 11.58 -17.97 9.60
C LYS A 326 11.92 -16.63 8.95
N ASN A 327 12.46 -15.70 9.72
CA ASN A 327 13.16 -14.55 9.15
C ASN A 327 14.46 -15.08 8.54
N GLN A 328 14.55 -15.16 7.21
CA GLN A 328 15.80 -15.50 6.52
C GLN A 328 16.72 -14.28 6.46
N ALA A 329 16.79 -13.46 7.51
CA ALA A 329 17.71 -12.33 7.57
C ALA A 329 19.15 -12.86 7.69
N THR A 330 19.74 -13.32 6.59
CA THR A 330 21.18 -13.54 6.49
C THR A 330 21.88 -12.19 6.63
N GLN A 331 22.91 -12.17 7.47
CA GLN A 331 23.76 -11.00 7.66
C GLN A 331 24.31 -10.53 6.30
N PRO A 332 24.20 -9.23 5.96
CA PRO A 332 24.84 -8.70 4.76
C PRO A 332 26.35 -8.85 4.88
N GLN A 333 26.99 -9.58 3.95
CA GLN A 333 28.44 -9.52 3.79
C GLN A 333 28.82 -8.21 3.06
N PRO A 334 29.93 -7.54 3.45
CA PRO A 334 30.36 -6.32 2.79
C PRO A 334 30.94 -6.64 1.41
N GLY A 335 30.20 -6.30 0.36
CA GLY A 335 30.65 -6.28 -1.03
C GLY A 335 31.14 -4.88 -1.46
N PRO A 336 31.99 -4.76 -2.49
CA PRO A 336 32.84 -3.59 -2.72
C PRO A 336 32.03 -2.34 -3.08
N GLN A 337 32.46 -1.21 -2.53
CA GLN A 337 32.04 0.12 -2.96
C GLN A 337 32.48 0.34 -4.41
N GLU A 338 31.53 0.46 -5.34
CA GLU A 338 31.78 1.10 -6.62
C GLU A 338 31.06 2.45 -6.65
N GLU A 339 31.87 3.51 -6.61
CA GLU A 339 31.49 4.84 -7.07
C GLU A 339 31.14 4.76 -8.57
N SER A 340 29.96 5.23 -8.96
CA SER A 340 29.70 5.52 -10.38
C SER A 340 28.72 6.67 -10.55
N GLY A 341 29.30 7.81 -10.92
CA GLY A 341 28.90 8.57 -12.12
C GLY A 341 27.41 8.84 -12.32
N ARG A 342 26.98 10.01 -11.86
CA ARG A 342 25.75 10.69 -12.31
C ARG A 342 25.81 10.89 -13.83
N GLN A 343 25.06 10.10 -14.60
CA GLN A 343 24.69 10.43 -15.97
C GLN A 343 23.20 10.77 -16.05
N THR A 344 22.90 12.00 -16.43
CA THR A 344 21.56 12.48 -16.76
C THR A 344 21.10 11.88 -18.08
N GLN A 345 20.04 11.07 -18.09
CA GLN A 345 19.43 10.62 -19.34
C GLN A 345 18.50 11.70 -19.94
N PRO A 346 18.59 12.00 -21.25
CA PRO A 346 17.63 12.84 -21.96
C PRO A 346 16.33 12.08 -22.26
N GLY A 347 15.23 12.83 -22.42
CA GLY A 347 13.85 12.35 -22.49
C GLY A 347 13.60 11.16 -23.43
N MET A 348 13.01 10.11 -22.87
CA MET A 348 12.56 8.92 -23.58
C MET A 348 11.33 9.28 -24.45
N VAL A 349 11.49 9.22 -25.76
CA VAL A 349 10.36 9.26 -26.71
C VAL A 349 9.70 7.89 -26.68
N VAL A 350 8.56 7.77 -25.99
CA VAL A 350 7.72 6.56 -26.06
C VAL A 350 7.06 6.55 -27.43
N SER A 351 7.35 5.54 -28.25
CA SER A 351 6.71 5.33 -29.56
C SER A 351 5.74 4.16 -29.47
N PHE A 352 4.48 4.40 -29.82
CA PHE A 352 3.44 3.37 -29.84
C PHE A 352 3.34 2.71 -31.23
N THR A 353 3.15 1.39 -31.25
CA THR A 353 3.18 0.60 -32.49
C THR A 353 1.97 0.84 -33.41
N ASP A 354 0.88 1.38 -32.87
CA ASP A 354 -0.42 1.59 -33.51
C ASP A 354 -0.75 3.06 -33.82
N LEU A 355 0.19 3.98 -33.60
CA LEU A 355 -0.04 5.41 -33.86
C LEU A 355 0.55 5.93 -35.16
N LYS A 356 1.43 5.18 -35.82
CA LYS A 356 2.13 5.68 -37.02
C LYS A 356 1.14 6.04 -38.12
N GLY A 357 1.07 7.32 -38.48
CA GLY A 357 0.15 7.83 -39.51
C GLY A 357 -1.29 8.00 -39.04
N HIS A 358 -1.55 7.83 -37.74
CA HIS A 358 -2.85 8.04 -37.12
C HIS A 358 -3.14 9.53 -36.98
N TRP A 359 -4.36 9.99 -37.28
CA TRP A 359 -4.71 11.42 -37.25
C TRP A 359 -4.51 12.08 -35.88
N ALA A 360 -4.66 11.31 -34.80
CA ALA A 360 -4.46 11.76 -33.42
C ALA A 360 -3.02 11.57 -32.90
N GLU A 361 -2.09 11.06 -33.71
CA GLU A 361 -0.70 10.74 -33.31
C GLU A 361 -0.03 11.93 -32.62
N GLY A 362 -0.09 13.12 -33.23
CA GLY A 362 0.50 14.33 -32.65
C GLY A 362 -0.12 14.71 -31.30
N ALA A 363 -1.45 14.61 -31.18
CA ALA A 363 -2.14 14.95 -29.94
C ALA A 363 -1.81 13.98 -28.80
N ILE A 364 -1.80 12.69 -29.12
CA ILE A 364 -1.48 11.62 -28.19
C ILE A 364 -0.03 11.74 -27.72
N ASN A 365 0.92 11.91 -28.65
CA ASN A 365 2.33 12.08 -28.31
C ASN A 365 2.54 13.29 -27.38
N ARG A 366 1.81 14.39 -27.61
CA ARG A 366 1.89 15.57 -26.75
C ARG A 366 1.36 15.30 -25.34
N LEU A 367 0.21 14.65 -25.21
CA LEU A 367 -0.35 14.31 -23.90
C LEU A 367 0.51 13.28 -23.16
N VAL A 368 1.16 12.35 -23.86
CA VAL A 368 2.09 11.39 -23.28
C VAL A 368 3.35 12.08 -22.76
N GLN A 369 3.91 13.03 -23.53
CA GLN A 369 5.02 13.87 -23.05
C GLN A 369 4.65 14.69 -21.80
N MET A 370 3.40 15.14 -21.72
CA MET A 370 2.87 15.87 -20.55
C MET A 370 2.54 14.94 -19.37
N GLN A 371 2.72 13.62 -19.51
CA GLN A 371 2.31 12.59 -18.56
C GLN A 371 0.79 12.60 -18.26
N VAL A 372 -0.02 13.10 -19.18
CA VAL A 372 -1.48 13.14 -19.08
C VAL A 372 -2.09 11.82 -19.55
N ALA A 373 -1.60 11.31 -20.67
CA ALA A 373 -2.03 10.03 -21.25
C ALA A 373 -0.91 8.99 -21.18
N SER A 374 -1.28 7.73 -21.18
CA SER A 374 -0.36 6.59 -21.29
C SER A 374 -0.98 5.53 -22.21
N GLY A 375 -0.14 4.80 -22.94
CA GLY A 375 -0.59 3.60 -23.68
C GLY A 375 -0.60 2.37 -22.79
N TYR A 376 -0.82 1.22 -23.41
CA TYR A 376 -0.92 -0.08 -22.79
C TYR A 376 0.46 -0.78 -22.75
N PRO A 377 0.65 -1.75 -21.85
CA PRO A 377 1.91 -2.49 -21.71
C PRO A 377 2.35 -3.24 -22.97
N ASP A 378 1.43 -3.55 -23.87
CA ASP A 378 1.69 -4.17 -25.19
C ASP A 378 2.35 -3.22 -26.21
N GLY A 379 2.65 -1.98 -25.80
CA GLY A 379 3.27 -0.96 -26.64
C GLY A 379 2.28 -0.25 -27.58
N THR A 380 0.98 -0.45 -27.40
CA THR A 380 -0.09 0.21 -28.16
C THR A 380 -0.72 1.37 -27.38
N PHE A 381 -1.36 2.31 -28.06
CA PHE A 381 -2.20 3.33 -27.43
C PHE A 381 -3.69 3.00 -27.50
N LYS A 382 -4.09 2.15 -28.44
CA LYS A 382 -5.46 1.77 -28.83
C LYS A 382 -6.32 3.00 -29.13
N PRO A 383 -5.96 3.81 -30.15
CA PRO A 383 -6.62 5.09 -30.42
C PRO A 383 -8.11 4.96 -30.74
N GLU A 384 -8.53 3.84 -31.31
CA GLU A 384 -9.93 3.59 -31.72
C GLU A 384 -10.78 2.90 -30.64
N GLU A 385 -10.17 2.46 -29.53
CA GLU A 385 -10.93 1.91 -28.40
C GLU A 385 -11.69 3.00 -27.67
N GLN A 386 -12.84 2.63 -27.11
CA GLN A 386 -13.68 3.56 -26.36
C GLN A 386 -13.04 3.90 -25.02
N VAL A 387 -13.04 5.19 -24.67
CA VAL A 387 -12.48 5.65 -23.39
C VAL A 387 -13.48 5.47 -22.27
N THR A 388 -13.02 4.88 -21.17
CA THR A 388 -13.80 4.63 -19.96
C THR A 388 -13.83 5.84 -19.04
N ARG A 389 -14.77 5.86 -18.10
CA ARG A 389 -14.87 6.88 -17.06
C ARG A 389 -13.66 6.88 -16.13
N TYR A 390 -13.05 5.72 -15.85
CA TYR A 390 -11.79 5.62 -15.11
C TYR A 390 -10.64 6.34 -15.81
N GLU A 391 -10.52 6.14 -17.13
CA GLU A 391 -9.47 6.77 -17.94
C GLU A 391 -9.66 8.28 -18.05
N ILE A 392 -10.90 8.76 -18.26
CA ILE A 392 -11.19 10.20 -18.26
C ILE A 392 -10.83 10.83 -16.91
N ALA A 393 -11.27 10.26 -15.78
CA ALA A 393 -10.92 10.78 -14.47
C ALA A 393 -9.40 10.85 -14.27
N SER A 394 -8.68 9.78 -14.65
CA SER A 394 -7.23 9.70 -14.57
C SER A 394 -6.51 10.74 -15.42
N MET A 395 -6.92 10.91 -16.69
CA MET A 395 -6.33 11.92 -17.58
C MET A 395 -6.60 13.34 -17.08
N MET A 396 -7.82 13.64 -16.61
CA MET A 396 -8.16 14.96 -16.10
C MET A 396 -7.38 15.32 -14.83
N VAL A 397 -7.25 14.38 -13.89
CA VAL A 397 -6.46 14.60 -12.68
C VAL A 397 -4.98 14.79 -13.01
N ARG A 398 -4.41 13.99 -13.90
CA ARG A 398 -3.02 14.16 -14.37
C ARG A 398 -2.81 15.50 -15.08
N LEU A 399 -3.79 15.94 -15.87
CA LEU A 399 -3.75 17.22 -16.56
C LEU A 399 -3.75 18.40 -15.56
N LEU A 400 -4.69 18.39 -14.62
CA LEU A 400 -4.90 19.52 -13.71
C LEU A 400 -3.91 19.57 -12.55
N LYS A 401 -3.23 18.45 -12.27
CA LYS A 401 -2.29 18.28 -11.14
C LYS A 401 -2.83 18.89 -9.84
N PRO A 402 -4.07 18.56 -9.42
CA PRO A 402 -4.65 19.06 -8.19
C PRO A 402 -3.86 18.54 -6.98
N ALA A 403 -4.21 19.00 -5.77
CA ALA A 403 -3.64 18.47 -4.54
C ALA A 403 -3.78 16.93 -4.51
N ALA A 404 -2.79 16.26 -3.94
CA ALA A 404 -2.79 14.80 -3.85
C ALA A 404 -4.08 14.29 -3.17
N VAL A 405 -4.42 13.03 -3.43
CA VAL A 405 -5.55 12.38 -2.79
C VAL A 405 -5.34 12.30 -1.28
N SER A 406 -6.40 12.57 -0.50
CA SER A 406 -6.43 12.39 0.95
C SER A 406 -7.16 11.11 1.33
N ARG A 407 -6.98 10.64 2.58
CA ARG A 407 -7.82 9.57 3.13
C ARG A 407 -9.30 9.97 3.16
N GLN A 408 -9.60 11.26 3.38
CA GLN A 408 -10.97 11.75 3.38
C GLN A 408 -11.62 11.67 2.00
N ASP A 409 -10.85 11.84 0.93
CA ASP A 409 -11.32 11.70 -0.45
C ASP A 409 -11.67 10.25 -0.77
N LEU A 410 -10.85 9.30 -0.29
CA LEU A 410 -11.14 7.87 -0.44
C LEU A 410 -12.39 7.47 0.35
N LEU A 411 -12.55 7.96 1.58
CA LEU A 411 -13.77 7.73 2.37
C LEU A 411 -15.02 8.40 1.75
N MET A 412 -14.85 9.55 1.10
CA MET A 412 -15.93 10.21 0.37
C MET A 412 -16.36 9.36 -0.83
N LEU A 413 -15.40 8.79 -1.57
CA LEU A 413 -15.67 7.88 -2.66
C LEU A 413 -16.54 6.68 -2.22
N ASP A 414 -16.22 6.07 -1.08
CA ASP A 414 -16.97 4.94 -0.52
C ASP A 414 -18.36 5.31 0.00
N ARG A 415 -18.56 6.55 0.45
CA ARG A 415 -19.87 7.05 0.90
C ARG A 415 -20.77 7.42 -0.26
N GLU A 416 -20.21 8.04 -1.28
CA GLU A 416 -20.97 8.56 -2.42
C GLU A 416 -21.34 7.45 -3.41
N PHE A 417 -20.43 6.52 -3.71
CA PHE A 417 -20.64 5.52 -4.76
C PHE A 417 -20.81 4.10 -4.21
N LYS A 418 -21.97 3.49 -4.47
CA LYS A 418 -22.29 2.11 -4.03
C LYS A 418 -21.38 1.05 -4.68
N ASP A 419 -20.85 1.36 -5.85
CA ASP A 419 -19.91 0.58 -6.64
C ASP A 419 -18.44 0.99 -6.43
N SER A 420 -18.13 1.81 -5.40
CA SER A 420 -16.75 2.25 -5.10
C SER A 420 -15.78 1.06 -4.96
N ARG A 421 -16.25 -0.03 -4.35
CA ARG A 421 -15.50 -1.28 -4.16
C ARG A 421 -15.01 -1.94 -5.46
N TYR A 422 -15.60 -1.59 -6.60
CA TYR A 422 -15.24 -2.13 -7.92
C TYR A 422 -14.29 -1.21 -8.68
N ILE A 423 -13.95 -0.04 -8.13
CA ILE A 423 -12.99 0.88 -8.73
C ILE A 423 -11.59 0.24 -8.64
N PRO A 424 -10.91 0.01 -9.78
CA PRO A 424 -9.61 -0.62 -9.77
C PRO A 424 -8.58 0.31 -9.12
N GLN A 425 -7.58 -0.29 -8.47
CA GLN A 425 -6.61 0.45 -7.65
C GLN A 425 -5.88 1.57 -8.42
N TRP A 426 -5.60 1.37 -9.72
CA TRP A 426 -4.94 2.37 -10.57
C TRP A 426 -5.78 3.63 -10.80
N ALA A 427 -7.11 3.51 -10.78
CA ALA A 427 -8.03 4.63 -10.97
C ALA A 427 -8.50 5.24 -9.65
N HIS A 428 -8.35 4.51 -8.54
CA HIS A 428 -8.95 4.83 -7.25
C HIS A 428 -8.62 6.25 -6.76
N GLU A 429 -7.34 6.63 -6.77
CA GLU A 429 -6.91 7.96 -6.36
C GLU A 429 -7.42 9.05 -7.30
N ALA A 430 -7.38 8.79 -8.62
CA ALA A 430 -7.85 9.75 -9.60
C ALA A 430 -9.36 9.98 -9.54
N VAL A 431 -10.16 8.93 -9.31
CA VAL A 431 -11.61 9.06 -9.16
C VAL A 431 -11.94 9.82 -7.87
N ALA A 432 -11.28 9.51 -6.75
CA ALA A 432 -11.48 10.22 -5.50
C ALA A 432 -11.16 11.72 -5.63
N VAL A 433 -10.04 12.06 -6.27
CA VAL A 433 -9.66 13.44 -6.54
C VAL A 433 -10.63 14.11 -7.51
N ALA A 434 -11.02 13.44 -8.60
CA ALA A 434 -11.96 14.00 -9.56
C ALA A 434 -13.33 14.27 -8.93
N LEU A 435 -13.76 13.44 -7.97
CA LEU A 435 -14.97 13.65 -7.18
C LEU A 435 -14.82 14.88 -6.27
N ARG A 436 -13.74 14.97 -5.47
CA ARG A 436 -13.44 16.13 -4.62
C ARG A 436 -13.41 17.42 -5.42
N GLU A 437 -12.77 17.38 -6.59
CA GLU A 437 -12.63 18.55 -7.46
C GLU A 437 -13.93 18.91 -8.19
N GLY A 438 -15.01 18.14 -8.03
CA GLY A 438 -16.31 18.36 -8.67
C GLY A 438 -16.29 18.11 -10.18
N LEU A 439 -15.29 17.39 -10.69
CA LEU A 439 -15.13 17.15 -12.12
C LEU A 439 -16.07 16.04 -12.61
N ILE A 440 -16.27 15.03 -11.78
CA ILE A 440 -17.14 13.88 -12.06
C ILE A 440 -18.28 13.80 -11.05
N SER A 441 -19.37 13.19 -11.47
CA SER A 441 -20.54 12.87 -10.65
C SER A 441 -20.97 11.43 -10.91
N GLY A 442 -21.71 10.84 -9.97
CA GLY A 442 -22.31 9.51 -10.14
C GLY A 442 -23.65 9.55 -10.87
N TYR A 443 -24.13 8.36 -11.25
CA TYR A 443 -25.45 8.16 -11.83
C TYR A 443 -26.45 7.84 -10.72
N PRO A 444 -27.55 8.61 -10.61
CA PRO A 444 -28.60 8.32 -9.65
C PRO A 444 -29.27 6.99 -9.96
N GLN A 445 -29.47 6.20 -8.92
CA GLN A 445 -30.24 4.96 -8.93
C GLN A 445 -31.65 5.22 -8.41
N PRO A 446 -32.64 4.36 -8.74
CA PRO A 446 -34.01 4.51 -8.24
C PRO A 446 -34.14 4.51 -6.71
N ASP A 447 -33.17 3.90 -6.00
CA ASP A 447 -33.09 3.86 -4.53
C ASP A 447 -32.45 5.12 -3.92
N GLY A 448 -32.14 6.13 -4.74
CA GLY A 448 -31.50 7.38 -4.32
C GLY A 448 -29.98 7.30 -4.16
N THR A 449 -29.37 6.12 -4.34
CA THR A 449 -27.91 5.96 -4.29
C THR A 449 -27.25 6.44 -5.59
N LEU A 450 -25.95 6.73 -5.55
CA LEU A 450 -25.15 7.00 -6.75
C LEU A 450 -24.25 5.80 -7.07
N ILE A 451 -24.01 5.57 -8.36
CA ILE A 451 -22.98 4.66 -8.86
C ILE A 451 -22.05 5.37 -9.83
N PHE A 452 -20.77 5.06 -9.81
CA PHE A 452 -19.77 5.68 -10.66
C PHE A 452 -19.77 5.10 -12.08
N LYS A 453 -20.02 3.80 -12.24
CA LYS A 453 -19.95 3.04 -13.52
C LYS A 453 -18.64 3.25 -14.27
N GLY A 454 -17.50 3.03 -13.61
CA GLY A 454 -16.22 3.50 -14.14
C GLY A 454 -15.69 2.80 -15.40
N GLU A 455 -16.08 1.56 -15.65
CA GLU A 455 -15.73 0.83 -16.89
C GLU A 455 -16.57 1.25 -18.09
N GLU A 456 -17.68 1.96 -17.88
CA GLU A 456 -18.57 2.34 -18.97
C GLU A 456 -17.90 3.39 -19.88
N PRO A 457 -18.03 3.22 -21.21
CA PRO A 457 -17.62 4.22 -22.17
C PRO A 457 -18.31 5.57 -21.98
N VAL A 458 -17.52 6.64 -22.07
CA VAL A 458 -17.99 8.03 -21.92
C VAL A 458 -18.63 8.53 -23.20
N SER A 459 -19.79 9.18 -23.11
CA SER A 459 -20.41 9.86 -24.26
C SER A 459 -19.76 11.20 -24.55
N ARG A 460 -19.93 11.72 -25.77
CA ARG A 460 -19.42 13.05 -26.15
C ARG A 460 -20.01 14.17 -25.29
N ALA A 461 -21.29 14.04 -24.90
CA ALA A 461 -21.93 14.98 -23.99
C ALA A 461 -21.32 14.93 -22.58
N GLU A 462 -21.03 13.74 -22.05
CA GLU A 462 -20.40 13.58 -20.74
C GLU A 462 -18.98 14.16 -20.72
N LEU A 463 -18.18 13.88 -21.75
CA LEU A 463 -16.82 14.44 -21.84
C LEU A 463 -16.85 15.97 -21.95
N ALA A 464 -17.74 16.53 -22.77
CA ALA A 464 -17.93 17.97 -22.88
C ALA A 464 -18.36 18.59 -21.54
N ALA A 465 -19.23 17.92 -20.78
CA ALA A 465 -19.67 18.39 -19.48
C ALA A 465 -18.53 18.44 -18.44
N VAL A 466 -17.68 17.41 -18.40
CA VAL A 466 -16.48 17.42 -17.54
C VAL A 466 -15.54 18.55 -17.94
N MET A 467 -15.30 18.76 -19.23
CA MET A 467 -14.41 19.82 -19.73
C MET A 467 -14.96 21.22 -19.44
N ALA A 468 -16.27 21.43 -19.57
CA ALA A 468 -16.92 22.69 -19.21
C ALA A 468 -16.70 23.04 -17.73
N ARG A 469 -16.89 22.06 -16.82
CA ARG A 469 -16.61 22.27 -15.37
C ARG A 469 -15.16 22.67 -15.12
N ILE A 470 -14.21 22.07 -15.86
CA ILE A 470 -12.79 22.41 -15.75
C ILE A 470 -12.54 23.84 -16.23
N ILE A 471 -13.09 24.21 -17.40
CA ILE A 471 -13.00 25.55 -17.96
C ILE A 471 -13.55 26.57 -16.97
N GLU A 472 -14.74 26.36 -16.44
CA GLU A 472 -15.38 27.31 -15.53
C GLU A 472 -14.60 27.43 -14.21
N LYS A 473 -14.09 26.31 -13.70
CA LYS A 473 -13.28 26.29 -12.49
C LYS A 473 -11.94 27.00 -12.64
N LYS A 474 -11.33 26.97 -13.83
CA LYS A 474 -9.98 27.53 -14.08
C LYS A 474 -10.01 28.93 -14.69
N CYS A 475 -11.01 29.22 -15.51
CA CYS A 475 -11.13 30.46 -16.28
C CYS A 475 -12.26 31.38 -15.80
N GLY A 476 -13.09 30.95 -14.85
CA GLY A 476 -14.31 31.65 -14.44
C GLY A 476 -15.50 31.36 -15.35
N GLU A 477 -16.64 31.97 -15.07
CA GLU A 477 -17.90 31.77 -15.80
C GLU A 477 -17.75 32.07 -17.31
N VAL A 478 -18.26 31.17 -18.15
CA VAL A 478 -18.20 31.28 -19.61
C VAL A 478 -19.61 31.26 -20.17
N ALA A 479 -20.00 32.30 -20.90
CA ALA A 479 -21.27 32.30 -21.60
C ALA A 479 -21.31 31.17 -22.66
N PRO A 480 -22.32 30.28 -22.63
CA PRO A 480 -22.42 29.19 -23.60
C PRO A 480 -22.68 29.74 -25.01
N LYS A 481 -22.00 29.17 -26.01
CA LYS A 481 -22.26 29.50 -27.42
C LYS A 481 -23.55 28.81 -27.88
N GLU A 482 -24.31 29.50 -28.74
CA GLU A 482 -25.45 28.91 -29.43
C GLU A 482 -25.01 27.68 -30.26
N LEU A 483 -25.73 26.57 -30.11
CA LEU A 483 -25.41 25.29 -30.74
C LEU A 483 -25.97 25.25 -32.16
N ASP A 484 -25.11 25.43 -33.17
CA ASP A 484 -25.44 25.45 -34.59
C ASP A 484 -25.30 24.08 -35.30
N PHE A 485 -25.37 23.01 -34.51
CA PHE A 485 -25.31 21.61 -34.97
C PHE A 485 -26.64 21.14 -35.54
N ALA A 486 -26.59 20.26 -36.57
CA ALA A 486 -27.76 19.71 -37.23
C ALA A 486 -28.62 18.81 -36.32
N ASP A 487 -28.03 18.26 -35.26
CA ASP A 487 -28.65 17.39 -34.24
C ASP A 487 -28.67 18.05 -32.84
N ALA A 488 -28.65 19.38 -32.78
CA ALA A 488 -28.64 20.12 -31.50
C ALA A 488 -29.88 19.83 -30.63
N ASP A 489 -30.99 19.42 -31.24
CA ASP A 489 -32.23 19.00 -30.57
C ASP A 489 -32.09 17.64 -29.87
N GLN A 490 -31.17 16.78 -30.33
CA GLN A 490 -30.88 15.47 -29.74
C GLN A 490 -29.90 15.54 -28.55
N ILE A 491 -29.31 16.71 -28.29
CA ILE A 491 -28.43 16.90 -27.12
C ILE A 491 -29.31 16.91 -25.85
N PRO A 492 -29.04 16.05 -24.85
CA PRO A 492 -29.81 16.03 -23.61
C PRO A 492 -29.84 17.39 -22.92
N ALA A 493 -30.99 17.76 -22.36
CA ALA A 493 -31.16 19.06 -21.71
C ALA A 493 -30.10 19.36 -20.64
N TRP A 494 -29.68 18.34 -19.88
CA TRP A 494 -28.64 18.46 -18.84
C TRP A 494 -27.25 18.80 -19.40
N ALA A 495 -26.99 18.51 -20.68
CA ALA A 495 -25.69 18.69 -21.32
C ALA A 495 -25.61 19.94 -22.20
N LYS A 496 -26.75 20.54 -22.60
CA LYS A 496 -26.77 21.62 -23.61
C LYS A 496 -25.89 22.81 -23.24
N GLU A 497 -26.00 23.30 -22.01
CA GLU A 497 -25.21 24.43 -21.53
C GLU A 497 -23.72 24.10 -21.53
N ALA A 498 -23.35 22.94 -20.98
CA ALA A 498 -21.96 22.51 -20.89
C ALA A 498 -21.33 22.25 -22.27
N VAL A 499 -22.09 21.70 -23.22
CA VAL A 499 -21.67 21.60 -24.62
C VAL A 499 -21.46 22.99 -25.23
N GLY A 500 -22.34 23.95 -24.93
CA GLY A 500 -22.19 25.35 -25.35
C GLY A 500 -20.92 26.02 -24.81
N VAL A 501 -20.56 25.76 -23.55
CA VAL A 501 -19.32 26.24 -22.93
C VAL A 501 -18.09 25.62 -23.61
N ALA A 502 -18.07 24.29 -23.75
CA ALA A 502 -16.97 23.59 -24.39
C ALA A 502 -16.81 24.00 -25.87
N TYR A 503 -17.92 24.29 -26.56
CA TYR A 503 -17.93 24.78 -27.93
C TYR A 503 -17.45 26.23 -28.03
N ALA A 504 -17.85 27.11 -27.10
CA ALA A 504 -17.38 28.50 -27.04
C ALA A 504 -15.85 28.59 -26.90
N LYS A 505 -15.24 27.67 -26.14
CA LYS A 505 -13.79 27.59 -25.94
C LYS A 505 -13.05 26.75 -27.00
N GLY A 506 -13.75 26.18 -27.98
CA GLY A 506 -13.13 25.36 -29.03
C GLY A 506 -12.60 24.00 -28.56
N VAL A 507 -12.97 23.57 -27.35
CA VAL A 507 -12.56 22.28 -26.76
C VAL A 507 -13.41 21.14 -27.31
N ALA A 508 -14.70 21.39 -27.55
CA ALA A 508 -15.60 20.49 -28.26
C ALA A 508 -16.09 21.12 -29.57
N GLY A 509 -16.33 20.31 -30.59
CA GLY A 509 -16.83 20.75 -31.89
C GLY A 509 -17.57 19.64 -32.64
N GLY A 510 -18.25 20.00 -33.72
CA GLY A 510 -19.03 19.07 -34.55
C GLY A 510 -18.19 18.28 -35.56
N TYR A 511 -18.80 17.25 -36.13
CA TYR A 511 -18.27 16.48 -37.25
C TYR A 511 -18.44 17.26 -38.59
N PRO A 512 -17.76 16.85 -39.68
CA PRO A 512 -17.89 17.51 -40.98
C PRO A 512 -19.32 17.59 -41.54
N ASP A 513 -20.20 16.69 -41.10
CA ASP A 513 -21.63 16.68 -41.44
C ASP A 513 -22.48 17.64 -40.59
N ARG A 514 -21.83 18.51 -39.81
CA ARG A 514 -22.42 19.47 -38.86
C ARG A 514 -23.16 18.84 -37.68
N THR A 515 -22.96 17.56 -37.38
CA THR A 515 -23.54 16.92 -36.19
C THR A 515 -22.61 16.98 -34.97
N PHE A 516 -23.16 16.96 -33.76
CA PHE A 516 -22.41 16.84 -32.50
C PHE A 516 -22.35 15.41 -32.00
N ARG A 517 -23.40 14.61 -32.21
CA ARG A 517 -23.54 13.20 -31.79
C ARG A 517 -23.38 13.00 -30.29
N ALA A 518 -24.24 13.62 -29.50
CA ALA A 518 -24.16 13.70 -28.03
C ALA A 518 -23.93 12.34 -27.32
N GLU A 519 -24.68 11.32 -27.74
CA GLU A 519 -24.64 9.99 -27.12
C GLU A 519 -23.55 9.07 -27.71
N LYS A 520 -22.84 9.50 -28.76
CA LYS A 520 -21.75 8.71 -29.34
C LYS A 520 -20.66 8.52 -28.28
N LYS A 521 -20.24 7.26 -28.09
CA LYS A 521 -19.12 6.93 -27.23
C LYS A 521 -17.82 7.46 -27.83
N VAL A 522 -16.98 8.01 -26.97
CA VAL A 522 -15.74 8.70 -27.34
C VAL A 522 -14.61 7.68 -27.45
N THR A 523 -13.84 7.73 -28.53
CA THR A 523 -12.61 6.94 -28.66
C THR A 523 -11.46 7.59 -27.87
N ARG A 524 -10.43 6.83 -27.52
CA ARG A 524 -9.22 7.36 -26.86
C ARG A 524 -8.54 8.46 -27.69
N ALA A 525 -8.55 8.34 -29.01
CA ALA A 525 -8.06 9.38 -29.92
C ALA A 525 -8.89 10.67 -29.86
N GLU A 526 -10.22 10.56 -29.87
CA GLU A 526 -11.11 11.72 -29.74
C GLU A 526 -10.94 12.39 -28.37
N ALA A 527 -10.82 11.61 -27.30
CA ALA A 527 -10.56 12.12 -25.96
C ALA A 527 -9.22 12.86 -25.87
N ALA A 528 -8.15 12.28 -26.42
CA ALA A 528 -6.83 12.91 -26.49
C ALA A 528 -6.86 14.24 -27.27
N ALA A 529 -7.56 14.28 -28.40
CA ALA A 529 -7.68 15.50 -29.20
C ALA A 529 -8.46 16.61 -28.47
N MET A 530 -9.52 16.26 -27.74
CA MET A 530 -10.29 17.23 -26.96
C MET A 530 -9.51 17.69 -25.69
N LEU A 531 -8.82 16.76 -25.02
CA LEU A 531 -7.95 17.07 -23.88
C LEU A 531 -6.79 17.99 -24.26
N LEU A 532 -6.18 17.79 -25.43
CA LEU A 532 -5.12 18.68 -25.89
C LEU A 532 -5.65 20.11 -26.12
N ARG A 533 -6.81 20.26 -26.76
CA ARG A 533 -7.44 21.59 -26.92
C ARG A 533 -7.79 22.23 -25.58
N LEU A 534 -8.23 21.43 -24.61
CA LEU A 534 -8.44 21.92 -23.25
C LEU A 534 -7.14 22.48 -22.67
N THR A 535 -5.98 21.86 -22.93
CA THR A 535 -4.69 22.39 -22.46
C THR A 535 -4.32 23.72 -23.08
N ASP A 536 -4.81 24.04 -24.28
CA ASP A 536 -4.58 25.34 -24.94
C ASP A 536 -5.49 26.45 -24.37
N VAL A 537 -6.56 26.07 -23.65
CA VAL A 537 -7.53 26.99 -23.03
C VAL A 537 -7.17 27.31 -21.58
N LEU A 538 -6.51 26.38 -20.89
CA LEU A 538 -6.06 26.50 -19.49
C LEU A 538 -4.74 27.26 -19.38
#